data_AF-A0A662H8C3-F1
#
_entry.id   AF-A0A662H8C3-F1
#
_cell.length_a   1.000
_cell.length_b   1.000
_cell.length_c   1.000
_cell.angle_alpha   90.00
_cell.angle_beta   90.00
_cell.angle_gamma   90.00
#
_symmetry.space_group_name_H-M   'P 1'
#
loop_
_entity.id
_entity.type
_entity.pdbx_description
1 polymer ?
#
loop_
_entity_poly.entity_id
_entity_poly.type
_entity_poly.pdbx_seq_one_letter_code
_entity_poly.pdbx_strand_id
1 'polypeptide(L)' 'RIPSDIPPIIGINSDTIGFLYDYGEGELNEVISGIINGKYSLDVRSLGSLRFLRPKDEYIQVFK' A
#
# COMPACT_ATOMS: atom_id res chain seq x y z
N ARG A 1 4.75 10.93 -6.29
CA ARG A 1 4.40 11.48 -4.96
C ARG A 1 3.34 10.56 -4.39
N ILE A 2 3.55 10.04 -3.18
CA ILE A 2 2.55 9.24 -2.46
C ILE A 2 1.33 10.14 -2.23
N PRO A 3 0.10 9.65 -2.40
CA PRO A 3 -1.08 10.41 -2.00
C PRO A 3 -0.93 10.79 -0.53
N SER A 4 -0.97 12.09 -0.22
CA SER A 4 -0.83 12.65 1.15
C SER A 4 -1.92 12.17 2.14
N ASP A 5 -2.87 11.41 1.62
CA ASP A 5 -4.16 11.06 2.17
C ASP A 5 -4.25 9.58 2.57
N ILE A 6 -3.19 8.79 2.37
CA ILE A 6 -3.11 7.42 2.87
C ILE A 6 -2.53 7.43 4.30
N PRO A 7 -3.27 6.95 5.31
CA PRO A 7 -2.74 6.84 6.66
C PRO A 7 -1.61 5.81 6.74
N PRO A 8 -0.68 5.92 7.70
CA PRO A 8 0.31 4.88 7.95
C PRO A 8 -0.36 3.52 8.17
N ILE A 9 0.27 2.47 7.64
CA ILE A 9 -0.21 1.09 7.73
C ILE A 9 0.84 0.28 8.49
N ILE A 10 0.38 -0.66 9.31
CA ILE A 10 1.23 -1.64 10.00
C ILE A 10 0.77 -3.05 9.63
N GLY A 11 1.72 -3.92 9.31
CA GLY A 11 1.46 -5.33 9.04
C GLY A 11 1.74 -6.20 10.26
N ILE A 12 0.74 -6.98 10.69
CA ILE A 12 0.90 -8.02 11.73
C ILE A 12 0.83 -9.39 11.05
N ASN A 13 1.88 -10.18 11.23
CA ASN A 13 1.98 -11.53 10.70
C ASN A 13 1.18 -12.51 11.60
N SER A 14 0.32 -13.31 10.96
CA SER A 14 -0.50 -14.30 11.65
C SER A 14 0.08 -15.71 11.63
N ASP A 15 0.99 -16.07 10.72
CA ASP A 15 1.50 -17.46 10.57
C ASP A 15 2.72 -17.60 9.65
N THR A 16 2.94 -16.69 8.70
CA THR A 16 4.00 -16.81 7.67
C THR A 16 4.69 -15.49 7.43
N ILE A 17 6.03 -15.50 7.50
CA ILE A 17 6.86 -14.31 7.29
C ILE A 17 6.63 -13.73 5.89
N GLY A 18 6.42 -12.42 5.81
CA GLY A 18 6.35 -11.67 4.56
C GLY A 18 6.98 -10.29 4.69
N PHE A 19 7.41 -9.73 3.57
CA PHE A 19 8.19 -8.48 3.49
C PHE A 19 7.45 -7.20 3.92
N LEU A 20 6.14 -7.30 4.18
CA LEU A 20 5.28 -6.18 4.59
C LEU A 20 4.73 -6.35 6.01
N TYR A 21 5.20 -7.36 6.74
CA TYR A 21 4.82 -7.60 8.12
C TYR A 21 6.02 -7.31 9.02
N ASP A 22 5.83 -6.44 10.01
CA ASP A 22 6.90 -5.98 10.90
C ASP A 22 6.91 -6.75 12.23
N TYR A 23 5.78 -7.35 12.61
CA TYR A 23 5.58 -7.98 13.93
C TYR A 23 4.74 -9.26 13.83
N GLY A 24 4.88 -10.16 14.79
CA GLY A 24 3.99 -11.31 14.97
C GLY A 24 2.76 -11.00 15.83
N GLU A 25 1.72 -11.83 15.72
CA GLU A 25 0.48 -11.66 16.51
C GLU A 25 0.72 -11.63 18.02
N GLY A 26 1.69 -12.41 18.52
CA GLY A 26 2.07 -12.43 19.95
C GLY A 26 2.60 -11.09 20.49
N GLU A 27 3.01 -10.17 19.61
CA GLU A 27 3.61 -8.89 19.97
C GLU A 27 2.59 -7.73 19.89
N LEU A 28 1.34 -8.01 19.51
CA LEU A 28 0.33 -6.98 19.19
C LEU A 28 0.15 -5.93 20.30
N ASN A 29 0.11 -6.35 21.56
CA ASN A 29 -0.05 -5.43 22.69
C ASN A 29 1.14 -4.50 22.88
N GLU A 30 2.36 -5.00 22.66
CA GLU A 30 3.59 -4.21 22.75
C GLU A 30 3.67 -3.20 21.61
N VAL A 31 3.30 -3.65 20.40
CA VAL A 31 3.23 -2.81 19.20
C VAL A 31 2.26 -1.65 19.38
N ILE A 32 1.03 -1.93 19.83
CA ILE A 32 0.01 -0.91 20.09
C ILE A 32 0.51 0.08 21.14
N SER A 33 1.12 -0.42 22.23
CA SER A 33 1.69 0.43 23.28
C SER A 33 2.83 1.30 22.75
N GLY A 34 3.68 0.78 21.87
CA GLY A 34 4.74 1.53 21.20
C GLY A 34 4.18 2.69 20.37
N ILE A 35 3.15 2.43 19.58
CA ILE A 35 2.48 3.44 18.75
C ILE A 35 1.88 4.55 19.60
N ILE A 36 1.13 4.22 20.65
CA ILE A 36 0.53 5.21 21.57
C ILE A 36 1.60 6.09 22.21
N ASN A 37 2.77 5.52 22.54
CA ASN A 37 3.90 6.24 23.12
C ASN A 37 4.79 6.95 22.07
N GLY A 38 4.40 6.98 20.80
CA GLY A 38 5.18 7.62 19.73
C GLY A 38 6.48 6.90 19.35
N LYS A 39 6.60 5.61 19.70
CA LYS A 39 7.77 4.77 19.41
C LYS A 39 7.56 3.99 18.12
N TYR A 40 7.64 4.68 16.98
CA TYR A 40 7.58 4.07 15.66
C TYR A 40 8.47 4.80 14.66
N SER A 41 8.79 4.13 13.55
CA SER A 41 9.47 4.70 12.40
C SER A 41 8.60 4.50 11.16
N LEU A 42 8.52 5.51 10.29
CA LEU A 42 7.75 5.42 9.05
C LEU A 42 8.67 5.01 7.90
N ASP A 43 8.37 3.86 7.29
CA ASP A 43 8.94 3.46 6.01
C ASP A 43 8.04 3.94 4.87
N VAL A 44 8.65 4.57 3.86
CA VAL A 44 7.93 5.28 2.80
C VAL A 44 8.08 4.49 1.50
N ARG A 45 7.00 3.81 1.09
CA ARG A 45 6.99 2.98 -0.12
C ARG A 45 6.22 3.64 -1.26
N SER A 46 6.76 3.52 -2.47
CA SER A 46 6.14 4.05 -3.69
C SER A 46 5.24 3.02 -4.34
N LEU A 47 4.06 3.44 -4.78
CA LEU A 47 3.19 2.64 -5.66
C LEU A 47 3.53 2.95 -7.13
N GLY A 48 3.57 1.91 -7.96
CA GLY A 48 3.60 2.08 -9.41
C GLY A 48 2.28 2.64 -9.90
N SER A 49 2.32 3.49 -10.93
CA SER A 49 1.12 3.95 -11.63
C SER A 49 0.97 3.24 -12.97
N LEU A 50 -0.23 2.74 -13.23
CA LEU A 50 -0.61 2.18 -14.52
C LEU A 50 -1.53 3.17 -15.22
N ARG A 51 -1.19 3.53 -16.46
CA ARG A 51 -2.04 4.34 -17.33
C ARG A 51 -2.39 3.51 -18.56
N PHE A 52 -3.66 3.18 -18.72
CA PHE A 52 -4.16 2.60 -19.95
C PHE A 52 -4.21 3.69 -21.04
N LEU A 53 -3.33 3.58 -22.03
CA LEU A 53 -3.45 4.34 -23.27
C LEU A 53 -4.42 3.55 -24.16
N ARG A 54 -5.68 3.96 -24.19
CA ARG A 54 -6.56 3.51 -25.27
C ARG A 54 -6.02 4.07 -26.58
N PRO A 55 -5.82 3.27 -27.64
CA PRO A 55 -5.71 3.82 -28.98
C PRO A 55 -6.92 4.72 -29.21
N LYS A 56 -6.75 5.87 -29.88
CA LYS A 56 -7.91 6.59 -30.42
C LYS A 56 -8.69 5.58 -31.24
N ASP A 57 -9.95 5.36 -30.89
CA ASP A 57 -10.87 4.54 -31.68
C ASP A 57 -11.11 5.25 -33.04
N GLU A 58 -10.16 5.14 -33.96
CA GLU A 58 -10.35 5.50 -35.38
C GLU A 58 -11.05 4.32 -36.08
N TYR A 59 -12.28 4.02 -35.67
CA TYR A 59 -13.17 3.25 -36.53
C TYR A 59 -13.77 4.20 -37.55
N ILE A 60 -13.01 4.52 -38.59
CA ILE A 60 -13.60 4.97 -39.85
C ILE A 60 -14.21 3.72 -40.49
N GLN A 61 -15.51 3.51 -40.27
CA GLN A 61 -16.31 2.69 -41.16
C GLN A 61 -17.55 3.49 -41.57
N VAL A 62 -17.38 4.28 -42.63
CA VAL A 62 -18.50 4.80 -43.42
C VAL A 62 -18.94 3.66 -44.33
N PHE A 63 -20.06 3.02 -44.02
CA PHE A 63 -20.77 2.22 -45.02
C PHE A 63 -21.47 3.18 -45.98
N LYS A 64 -21.21 2.99 -47.27
CA LYS A 64 -21.91 3.66 -48.38
C LYS A 64 -23.36 3.23 -48.43
#